data_AF-A0A8T3MZY9-F1
#
_entry.id   AF-A0A8T3MZY9-F1
#
_cell.length_a   1.000
_cell.length_b   1.000
_cell.length_c   1.000
_cell.angle_alpha   90.00
_cell.angle_beta   90.00
_cell.angle_gamma   90.00
#
_symmetry.space_group_name_H-M   'P 1'
#
loop_
_entity.id
_entity.type
_entity.pdbx_description
1 polymer ?
#
loop_
_entity_poly.entity_id
_entity_poly.type
_entity_poly.pdbx_seq_one_letter_code
_entity_poly.pdbx_strand_id
1 'polypeptide(L)'
;MSLRDRIQTDITAAMRSGDSLRRDVLRMAQNSIQSVEKRDRREIGDDDVTAIVTREVKTRRESVEAFRKGGREDLATKEEAEIAILTEYLPEQLDDTAIQTLVGEALAATGASSARDLGKVMGWLSPKTRSRADGRRVSELVAQALARADLAGHDATNAEEAAPQRRRGTGVGAEVADSGGEPGDRAGEAG
;
A
#
# COMPACT_ATOMS: atom_id res chain seq x y z
N MET A 1 5.65 -23.87 22.43
CA MET A 1 5.57 -24.80 21.28
C MET A 1 5.68 -23.94 20.04
N SER A 2 6.61 -24.24 19.13
CA SER A 2 6.76 -23.47 17.89
C SER A 2 5.56 -23.69 16.95
N LEU A 3 5.38 -22.83 15.95
CA LEU A 3 4.32 -23.02 14.95
C LEU A 3 4.54 -24.34 14.18
N ARG A 4 5.80 -24.66 13.89
CA ARG A 4 6.20 -25.94 13.27
C ARG A 4 5.76 -27.13 14.13
N ASP A 5 6.03 -27.09 15.43
CA ASP A 5 5.66 -28.17 16.35
C ASP A 5 4.14 -28.34 16.44
N ARG A 6 3.40 -27.22 16.47
CA ARG A 6 1.93 -27.22 16.48
C ARG A 6 1.39 -27.92 15.22
N ILE A 7 1.87 -27.55 14.03
CA ILE A 7 1.50 -28.20 12.77
C ILE A 7 1.78 -29.72 12.83
N GLN A 8 2.96 -30.12 13.31
CA GLN A 8 3.31 -31.54 13.42
C GLN A 8 2.39 -32.31 14.37
N THR A 9 2.03 -31.70 15.50
CA THR A 9 1.14 -32.30 16.50
C THR A 9 -0.27 -32.45 15.95
N ASP A 10 -0.76 -31.44 15.25
CA ASP A 10 -2.10 -31.45 14.66
C ASP A 10 -2.21 -32.44 13.49
N ILE A 11 -1.12 -32.68 12.74
CA ILE A 11 -1.06 -33.78 11.77
C ILE A 11 -1.30 -35.13 12.48
N THR A 12 -0.62 -35.37 13.60
CA THR A 12 -0.81 -36.61 14.36
C THR A 12 -2.21 -36.71 14.94
N ALA A 13 -2.79 -35.61 15.41
CA ALA A 13 -4.17 -35.57 15.91
C ALA A 13 -5.20 -35.85 14.79
N ALA A 14 -5.01 -35.27 13.60
CA ALA A 14 -5.84 -35.51 12.41
C ALA A 14 -5.77 -36.98 11.96
N MET A 15 -4.59 -37.60 12.03
CA MET A 15 -4.43 -39.04 11.76
C MET A 15 -5.22 -39.92 12.74
N ARG A 16 -5.26 -39.56 14.03
CA ARG A 16 -5.98 -40.35 15.06
C ARG A 16 -7.50 -40.17 14.97
N SER A 17 -7.96 -38.98 14.64
CA SER A 17 -9.39 -38.65 14.52
C SER A 17 -10.01 -39.04 13.18
N GLY A 18 -9.18 -39.36 12.17
CA GLY A 18 -9.65 -39.68 10.82
C GLY A 18 -9.95 -38.46 9.95
N ASP A 19 -9.57 -37.25 10.38
CA ASP A 19 -9.71 -36.02 9.59
C ASP A 19 -8.69 -36.00 8.45
N SER A 20 -9.05 -36.62 7.33
CA SER A 20 -8.17 -36.74 6.16
C SER A 20 -7.87 -35.39 5.52
N LEU A 21 -8.84 -34.48 5.46
CA LEU A 21 -8.65 -33.16 4.84
C LEU A 21 -7.61 -32.36 5.62
N ARG A 22 -7.78 -32.22 6.93
CA ARG A 22 -6.84 -31.52 7.79
C ARG A 22 -5.45 -32.14 7.76
N ARG A 23 -5.38 -33.47 7.83
CA ARG A 23 -4.10 -34.20 7.71
C ARG A 23 -3.37 -33.84 6.41
N ASP A 24 -4.08 -33.88 5.29
CA ASP A 24 -3.45 -33.70 3.97
C ASP A 24 -3.01 -32.25 3.76
N VAL A 25 -3.84 -31.28 4.14
CA VAL A 25 -3.52 -29.85 4.12
C VAL A 25 -2.28 -29.54 4.95
N LEU A 26 -2.23 -30.02 6.19
CA LEU A 26 -1.11 -29.75 7.09
C LEU A 26 0.18 -30.46 6.65
N ARG A 27 0.09 -31.65 6.05
CA ARG A 27 1.24 -32.33 5.44
C ARG A 27 1.79 -31.55 4.25
N MET A 28 0.92 -30.99 3.41
CA MET A 28 1.36 -30.12 2.32
C MET A 28 2.07 -28.88 2.85
N ALA A 29 1.51 -28.20 3.85
CA ALA A 29 2.18 -27.07 4.50
C ALA A 29 3.54 -27.45 5.10
N GLN A 30 3.62 -28.60 5.78
CA GLN A 30 4.88 -29.13 6.31
C GLN A 30 5.92 -29.39 5.22
N ASN A 31 5.51 -29.92 4.07
CA ASN A 31 6.39 -30.15 2.94
C ASN A 31 6.90 -28.81 2.35
N SER A 32 6.05 -27.79 2.26
CA SER A 32 6.45 -26.45 1.83
C SER A 32 7.49 -25.84 2.79
N ILE A 33 7.32 -26.01 4.10
CA ILE A 33 8.30 -25.58 5.12
C ILE A 33 9.65 -26.28 4.89
N GLN A 34 9.66 -27.61 4.78
CA GLN A 34 10.88 -28.37 4.54
C GLN A 34 11.55 -28.02 3.21
N SER A 35 10.76 -27.70 2.18
CA SER A 35 11.28 -27.31 0.87
C SER A 35 12.04 -25.99 0.93
N VAL A 36 11.53 -25.02 1.68
CA VAL A 36 12.21 -23.72 1.89
C VAL A 36 13.47 -23.89 2.73
N GLU A 37 13.41 -24.68 3.82
CA GLU A 37 14.57 -25.01 4.67
C GLU A 37 15.72 -25.60 3.84
N LYS A 38 15.41 -26.58 2.97
CA LYS A 38 16.38 -27.20 2.06
C LYS A 38 16.94 -26.23 1.03
N ARG A 39 16.06 -25.42 0.41
CA ARG A 39 16.44 -24.43 -0.62
C ARG A 39 17.39 -23.37 -0.05
N ASP A 40 17.07 -22.86 1.14
CA ASP A 40 17.78 -21.71 1.73
C ASP A 40 18.97 -22.15 2.59
N ARG A 41 19.10 -23.45 2.86
CA ARG A 41 20.19 -24.08 3.65
C ARG A 41 20.39 -23.38 5.00
N ARG A 42 19.29 -23.01 5.63
CA ARG A 42 19.26 -22.37 6.95
C ARG A 42 18.10 -22.88 7.77
N GLU A 43 18.20 -22.68 9.08
CA GLU A 43 17.09 -22.91 10.00
C GLU A 43 15.96 -21.91 9.71
N ILE A 44 14.73 -22.43 9.74
CA ILE A 44 13.48 -21.69 9.49
C ILE A 44 12.84 -21.39 10.84
N GLY A 45 12.69 -20.10 11.15
CA GLY A 45 12.02 -19.66 12.38
C GLY A 45 10.51 -19.57 12.21
N ASP A 46 9.78 -19.30 13.31
CA ASP A 46 8.32 -19.20 13.29
C ASP A 46 7.78 -18.10 12.35
N ASP A 47 8.52 -16.99 12.19
CA ASP A 47 8.18 -15.94 11.23
C ASP A 47 8.22 -16.45 9.78
N ASP A 48 9.22 -17.27 9.46
CA ASP A 48 9.37 -17.88 8.14
C ASP A 48 8.26 -18.90 7.90
N VAL A 49 7.95 -19.73 8.91
CA VAL A 49 6.82 -20.68 8.85
C VAL A 49 5.52 -19.95 8.58
N THR A 50 5.27 -18.84 9.28
CA THR A 50 4.08 -18.03 9.08
C THR A 50 4.04 -17.47 7.66
N ALA A 51 5.14 -16.92 7.16
CA ALA A 51 5.22 -16.42 5.79
C ALA A 51 4.95 -17.50 4.73
N ILE A 52 5.43 -18.73 4.96
CA ILE A 52 5.18 -19.88 4.08
C ILE A 52 3.69 -20.24 4.08
N VAL A 53 3.07 -20.34 5.26
CA VAL A 53 1.64 -20.66 5.38
C VAL A 53 0.77 -19.54 4.79
N THR A 54 1.12 -18.27 4.96
CA THR A 54 0.44 -17.13 4.31
C THR A 54 0.48 -17.26 2.78
N ARG A 55 1.63 -17.66 2.23
CA ARG A 55 1.76 -17.90 0.77
C ARG A 55 0.91 -19.07 0.30
N GLU A 56 0.84 -20.15 1.06
CA GLU A 56 -0.03 -21.30 0.75
C GLU A 56 -1.51 -20.90 0.72
N VAL A 57 -1.97 -20.08 1.68
CA VAL A 57 -3.34 -19.53 1.70
C VAL A 57 -3.61 -18.68 0.46
N LYS A 58 -2.67 -17.79 0.11
CA LYS A 58 -2.79 -16.95 -1.09
C LYS A 58 -2.92 -17.78 -2.37
N THR A 59 -2.06 -18.79 -2.53
CA THR A 59 -2.07 -19.67 -3.70
C THR A 59 -3.43 -20.37 -3.84
N ARG A 60 -4.02 -20.81 -2.74
CA ARG A 60 -5.35 -21.43 -2.75
C ARG A 60 -6.46 -20.43 -3.08
N ARG A 61 -6.38 -19.18 -2.60
CA ARG A 61 -7.34 -18.11 -2.98
C ARG A 61 -7.31 -17.85 -4.48
N GLU A 62 -6.12 -17.80 -5.08
CA GLU A 62 -5.96 -17.69 -6.53
C GLU A 62 -6.58 -18.91 -7.26
N SER A 63 -6.40 -20.12 -6.72
CA SER A 63 -7.06 -21.33 -7.23
C SER A 63 -8.59 -21.26 -7.12
N VAL A 64 -9.15 -20.76 -6.01
CA VAL A 64 -10.60 -20.57 -5.83
C VAL A 64 -11.16 -19.69 -6.95
N GLU A 65 -10.55 -18.54 -7.19
CA GLU A 65 -10.96 -17.62 -8.26
C GLU A 65 -10.90 -18.28 -9.64
N ALA A 66 -9.80 -19.00 -9.92
CA ALA A 66 -9.62 -19.71 -11.18
C ALA A 66 -10.66 -20.82 -11.39
N PHE A 67 -10.96 -21.61 -10.35
CA PHE A 67 -11.96 -22.67 -10.42
C PHE A 67 -13.38 -22.12 -10.58
N ARG A 68 -13.74 -21.06 -9.86
CA ARG A 68 -15.04 -20.39 -10.04
C ARG A 68 -15.20 -19.84 -11.44
N LYS A 69 -14.17 -19.17 -11.97
CA LYS A 69 -14.18 -18.67 -13.36
C LYS A 69 -14.32 -19.81 -14.37
N GLY A 70 -13.80 -20.99 -14.06
CA GLY A 70 -13.92 -22.21 -14.86
C GLY A 70 -15.20 -23.01 -14.63
N GLY A 71 -16.14 -22.55 -13.80
CA GLY A 71 -17.38 -23.28 -13.48
C GLY A 71 -17.18 -24.54 -12.63
N ARG A 72 -16.06 -24.65 -11.92
CA ARG A 72 -15.69 -25.80 -11.07
C ARG A 72 -15.90 -25.48 -9.59
N GLU A 73 -17.16 -25.28 -9.20
CA GLU A 73 -17.51 -24.92 -7.81
C GLU A 73 -17.12 -26.01 -6.80
N ASP A 74 -17.10 -27.28 -7.21
CA ASP A 74 -16.64 -28.41 -6.42
C ASP A 74 -15.19 -28.24 -5.95
N LEU A 75 -14.32 -27.80 -6.86
CA LEU A 75 -12.90 -27.55 -6.57
C LEU A 75 -12.71 -26.24 -5.79
N ALA A 76 -13.48 -25.21 -6.09
CA ALA A 76 -13.45 -23.95 -5.34
C ALA A 76 -13.83 -24.18 -3.86
N THR A 77 -14.90 -24.91 -3.59
CA THR A 77 -15.36 -25.25 -2.24
C THR A 77 -14.30 -26.03 -1.47
N LYS A 78 -13.60 -26.96 -2.15
CA LYS A 78 -12.50 -27.71 -1.55
C LYS A 78 -11.36 -26.78 -1.13
N GLU A 79 -10.92 -25.90 -2.01
CA GLU A 79 -9.85 -24.93 -1.72
C GLU A 79 -10.23 -24.00 -0.56
N GLU A 80 -11.49 -23.57 -0.47
CA GLU A 80 -11.99 -22.77 0.67
C GLU A 80 -11.90 -23.51 2.00
N ALA A 81 -12.22 -24.80 2.02
CA ALA A 81 -12.06 -25.62 3.21
C ALA A 81 -10.57 -25.77 3.61
N GLU A 82 -9.66 -25.92 2.64
CA GLU A 82 -8.22 -25.94 2.90
C GLU A 82 -7.71 -24.60 3.44
N ILE A 83 -8.19 -23.48 2.89
CA ILE A 83 -7.89 -22.11 3.38
C ILE A 83 -8.33 -21.94 4.82
N ALA A 84 -9.53 -22.41 5.17
CA ALA A 84 -10.05 -22.31 6.53
C ALA A 84 -9.11 -22.99 7.53
N ILE A 85 -8.65 -24.22 7.22
CA ILE A 85 -7.70 -24.97 8.05
C ILE A 85 -6.38 -24.22 8.21
N LEU A 86 -5.76 -23.76 7.12
CA LEU A 86 -4.47 -23.07 7.19
C LEU A 86 -4.55 -21.73 7.93
N THR A 87 -5.68 -21.04 7.85
CA THR A 87 -5.89 -19.74 8.52
C THR A 87 -5.83 -19.86 10.04
N GLU A 88 -6.17 -21.03 10.62
CA GLU A 88 -6.04 -21.28 12.07
C GLU A 88 -4.59 -21.25 12.61
N TYR A 89 -3.62 -21.28 11.70
CA TYR A 89 -2.18 -21.25 11.98
C TYR A 89 -1.54 -19.88 11.73
N LEU A 90 -2.33 -18.91 11.28
CA LEU A 90 -1.86 -17.56 10.97
C LEU A 90 -2.37 -16.56 12.03
N PRO A 91 -1.58 -15.51 12.34
CA PRO A 91 -2.14 -14.35 13.00
C PRO A 91 -3.15 -13.67 12.07
N GLU A 92 -3.98 -12.80 12.62
CA GLU A 92 -4.90 -11.97 11.85
C GLU A 92 -4.17 -11.27 10.70
N GLN A 93 -4.54 -11.65 9.48
CA GLN A 93 -3.92 -11.15 8.25
C GLN A 93 -4.48 -9.77 7.92
N LEU A 94 -3.60 -8.86 7.53
CA LEU A 94 -3.97 -7.54 7.03
C LEU A 94 -4.48 -7.68 5.60
N ASP A 95 -5.60 -7.04 5.30
CA ASP A 95 -6.07 -6.87 3.93
C ASP A 95 -5.34 -5.69 3.25
N ASP A 96 -5.55 -5.55 1.93
CA ASP A 96 -4.92 -4.49 1.16
C ASP A 96 -5.27 -3.09 1.70
N THR A 97 -6.48 -2.90 2.22
CA THR A 97 -6.95 -1.63 2.80
C THR A 97 -6.20 -1.28 4.08
N ALA A 98 -6.04 -2.24 4.98
CA ALA A 98 -5.27 -2.07 6.22
C ALA A 98 -3.79 -1.84 5.91
N ILE A 99 -3.23 -2.55 4.91
CA ILE A 99 -1.84 -2.31 4.47
C ILE A 99 -1.71 -0.89 3.91
N GLN A 100 -2.62 -0.43 3.05
CA GLN A 100 -2.60 0.93 2.51
C GLN A 100 -2.70 2.00 3.60
N THR A 101 -3.54 1.76 4.61
CA THR A 101 -3.66 2.66 5.78
C THR A 101 -2.32 2.77 6.52
N LEU A 102 -1.69 1.63 6.83
CA LEU A 102 -0.38 1.58 7.47
C LEU A 102 0.71 2.25 6.60
N VAL A 103 0.64 2.10 5.27
CA VAL A 103 1.55 2.78 4.35
C VAL A 103 1.39 4.30 4.44
N GLY A 104 0.16 4.81 4.47
CA GLY A 104 -0.10 6.25 4.65
C GLY A 104 0.47 6.78 5.98
N GLU A 105 0.25 6.05 7.07
CA GLU A 105 0.85 6.38 8.37
C GLU A 105 2.37 6.37 8.33
N ALA A 106 2.96 5.38 7.66
CA ALA A 106 4.41 5.25 7.51
C ALA A 106 4.99 6.43 6.72
N LEU A 107 4.35 6.85 5.64
CA LEU A 107 4.76 8.02 4.86
C LEU A 107 4.70 9.30 5.71
N ALA A 108 3.62 9.51 6.45
CA ALA A 108 3.47 10.67 7.34
C ALA A 108 4.53 10.68 8.47
N ALA A 109 4.74 9.53 9.12
CA ALA A 109 5.69 9.40 10.22
C ALA A 109 7.16 9.53 9.76
N THR A 110 7.46 9.11 8.54
CA THR A 110 8.82 9.14 8.00
C THR A 110 9.11 10.40 7.19
N GLY A 111 8.10 11.13 6.72
CA GLY A 111 8.27 12.22 5.77
C GLY A 111 8.82 11.75 4.41
N ALA A 112 8.59 10.48 4.06
CA ALA A 112 9.04 9.89 2.81
C ALA A 112 8.23 10.42 1.63
N SER A 113 8.90 10.83 0.56
CA SER A 113 8.26 11.46 -0.60
C SER A 113 8.72 10.89 -1.94
N SER A 114 9.74 10.03 -1.96
CA SER A 114 10.29 9.48 -3.21
C SER A 114 10.68 8.01 -3.07
N ALA A 115 10.92 7.35 -4.21
CA ALA A 115 11.39 5.96 -4.23
C ALA A 115 12.70 5.74 -3.44
N ARG A 116 13.51 6.78 -3.22
CA ARG A 116 14.73 6.72 -2.40
C ARG A 116 14.43 6.41 -0.92
N ASP A 117 13.23 6.74 -0.47
CA ASP A 117 12.81 6.57 0.93
C ASP A 117 12.21 5.20 1.22
N LEU A 118 12.15 4.30 0.22
CA LEU A 118 11.53 2.98 0.36
C LEU A 118 12.09 2.20 1.56
N GLY A 119 13.41 2.22 1.77
CA GLY A 119 14.03 1.55 2.91
C GLY A 119 13.57 2.11 4.27
N LYS A 120 13.32 3.41 4.36
CA LYS A 120 12.83 4.09 5.57
C LYS A 120 11.39 3.70 5.89
N VAL A 121 10.52 3.70 4.87
CA VAL A 121 9.11 3.30 4.99
C VAL A 121 9.00 1.82 5.37
N MET A 122 9.78 0.96 4.71
CA MET A 122 9.81 -0.47 5.01
C MET A 122 10.32 -0.77 6.42
N GLY A 123 11.32 -0.01 6.91
CA GLY A 123 11.81 -0.13 8.28
C GLY A 123 10.72 0.16 9.33
N TRP A 124 9.87 1.15 9.07
CA TRP A 124 8.76 1.50 9.97
C TRP A 124 7.59 0.49 9.90
N LEU A 125 7.30 -0.04 8.71
CA LEU A 125 6.22 -0.99 8.47
C LEU A 125 6.54 -2.41 8.93
N SER A 126 7.78 -2.86 8.78
CA SER A 126 8.19 -4.23 9.08
C SER A 126 7.66 -4.77 10.41
N PRO A 127 7.80 -4.09 11.57
CA PRO A 127 7.28 -4.62 12.84
C PRO A 127 5.74 -4.71 12.90
N LYS A 128 5.00 -4.00 12.05
CA LYS A 128 3.53 -3.98 12.02
C LYS A 128 2.94 -4.97 11.01
N THR A 129 3.69 -5.28 9.96
CA THR A 129 3.23 -6.14 8.85
C THR A 129 3.90 -7.50 8.82
N ARG A 130 5.04 -7.69 9.50
CA ARG A 130 5.73 -8.98 9.60
C ARG A 130 4.73 -10.03 10.09
N SER A 131 4.74 -11.19 9.43
CA SER A 131 3.86 -12.35 9.66
C SER A 131 2.34 -12.11 9.50
N ARG A 132 1.90 -10.86 9.32
CA ARG A 132 0.49 -10.48 9.11
C ARG A 132 0.16 -10.08 7.67
N ALA A 133 1.17 -9.92 6.82
CA ALA A 133 0.99 -9.61 5.40
C ALA A 133 2.13 -10.18 4.57
N ASP A 134 1.89 -10.41 3.28
CA ASP A 134 2.92 -10.81 2.33
C ASP A 134 3.91 -9.67 2.09
N GLY A 135 5.19 -9.93 2.32
CA GLY A 135 6.24 -8.90 2.22
C GLY A 135 6.41 -8.32 0.82
N ARG A 136 6.12 -9.10 -0.24
CA ARG A 136 6.15 -8.57 -1.61
C ARG A 136 4.98 -7.64 -1.83
N ARG A 137 3.77 -8.01 -1.41
CA ARG A 137 2.58 -7.17 -1.50
C ARG A 137 2.74 -5.84 -0.74
N VAL A 138 3.29 -5.88 0.46
CA VAL A 138 3.61 -4.67 1.23
C VAL A 138 4.61 -3.79 0.45
N SER A 139 5.67 -4.40 -0.09
CA SER A 139 6.67 -3.66 -0.87
C SER A 139 6.10 -3.03 -2.14
N GLU A 140 5.22 -3.74 -2.85
CA GLU A 140 4.51 -3.23 -4.03
C GLU A 140 3.62 -2.03 -3.69
N LEU A 141 2.83 -2.12 -2.62
CA LEU A 141 1.93 -1.04 -2.19
C LEU A 141 2.73 0.19 -1.72
N VAL A 142 3.85 0.00 -1.03
CA VAL A 142 4.77 1.09 -0.67
C VAL A 142 5.35 1.76 -1.90
N ALA A 143 5.84 0.97 -2.87
CA ALA A 143 6.42 1.51 -4.10
C ALA A 143 5.38 2.31 -4.90
N GLN A 144 4.15 1.80 -5.01
CA GLN A 144 3.04 2.51 -5.66
C GLN A 144 2.70 3.83 -4.97
N ALA A 145 2.66 3.83 -3.62
CA ALA A 145 2.36 5.03 -2.85
C ALA A 145 3.45 6.09 -3.00
N LEU A 146 4.73 5.69 -2.95
CA LEU A 146 5.87 6.60 -3.15
C LEU A 146 5.92 7.16 -4.57
N ALA A 147 5.65 6.35 -5.59
CA ALA A 147 5.58 6.84 -6.97
C ALA A 147 4.47 7.89 -7.15
N ARG A 148 3.32 7.71 -6.49
CA ARG A 148 2.22 8.69 -6.51
C ARG A 148 2.59 9.97 -5.76
N ALA A 149 3.28 9.87 -4.63
CA ALA A 149 3.75 11.03 -3.87
C ALA A 149 4.78 11.86 -4.65
N ASP A 150 5.68 11.19 -5.38
CA ASP A 150 6.71 11.84 -6.21
C ASP A 150 6.07 12.64 -7.37
N LEU A 151 5.08 12.06 -8.05
CA LEU A 151 4.31 12.76 -9.10
C LEU A 151 3.57 13.99 -8.56
N ALA A 152 2.91 13.86 -7.40
CA ALA A 152 2.20 14.98 -6.78
C ALA A 152 3.15 16.12 -6.37
N GLY A 153 4.38 15.80 -5.94
CA GLY A 153 5.42 16.80 -5.67
C GLY A 153 5.90 17.52 -6.92
N HIS A 154 6.11 16.79 -8.03
CA HIS A 154 6.52 17.39 -9.30
C HIS A 154 5.44 18.28 -9.91
N ASP A 155 4.16 17.86 -9.86
CA ASP A 155 3.03 18.67 -10.35
C ASP A 155 2.82 19.95 -9.54
N ALA A 156 2.98 19.89 -8.21
CA ALA A 156 2.90 21.07 -7.34
C ALA A 156 4.04 22.07 -7.61
N THR A 157 5.26 21.57 -7.84
CA THR A 157 6.43 22.42 -8.14
C THR A 157 6.28 23.13 -9.48
N ASN A 158 5.80 22.43 -10.52
CA ASN A 158 5.52 23.02 -11.84
C ASN A 158 4.36 24.03 -11.81
N ALA A 159 3.34 23.82 -10.97
CA ALA A 159 2.23 24.76 -10.84
C ALA A 159 2.65 26.07 -10.14
N GLU A 160 3.58 26.00 -9.19
CA GLU A 160 4.11 27.17 -8.49
C GLU A 160 5.11 27.97 -9.36
N GLU A 161 5.90 27.29 -10.20
CA GLU A 161 6.82 27.91 -11.15
C GLU A 161 6.10 28.55 -12.36
N ALA A 162 4.90 28.07 -12.71
CA ALA A 162 4.07 28.61 -13.79
C ALA A 162 3.25 29.85 -13.41
N ALA A 163 3.30 30.35 -12.16
CA ALA A 163 2.63 31.59 -11.77
C ALA A 163 3.41 32.80 -12.33
N PRO A 164 2.89 33.54 -13.32
CA PRO A 164 3.66 34.58 -13.98
C PRO A 164 3.86 35.78 -13.05
N GLN A 165 5.10 36.26 -13.02
CA GLN A 165 5.55 37.54 -12.47
C GLN A 165 4.78 38.73 -13.10
N ARG A 166 3.50 38.91 -12.76
CA ARG A 166 2.70 40.09 -13.16
C ARG A 166 2.83 41.22 -12.17
N ARG A 167 4.06 41.66 -11.86
CA ARG A 167 4.31 43.01 -11.32
C ARG A 167 5.71 43.46 -11.70
N ARG A 168 5.84 44.16 -12.83
CA ARG A 168 6.77 45.32 -13.04
C ARG A 168 6.73 45.79 -14.50
N GLY A 169 6.53 47.10 -14.68
CA GLY A 169 6.55 47.84 -15.96
C GLY A 169 5.19 47.82 -16.67
N THR A 170 4.57 48.91 -17.10
CA THR A 170 5.12 50.19 -17.60
C THR A 170 3.96 51.20 -17.64
N GLY A 171 4.22 52.48 -17.32
CA GLY A 171 3.20 53.52 -17.44
C GLY A 171 3.68 54.90 -16.99
N VAL A 172 4.75 55.38 -17.62
CA VAL A 172 5.15 56.79 -17.58
C VAL A 172 4.17 57.60 -18.44
N GLY A 173 3.68 58.71 -17.89
CA GLY A 173 3.32 59.92 -18.64
C GLY A 173 1.86 60.10 -19.07
N ALA A 174 1.16 61.02 -18.40
CA ALA A 174 0.38 62.09 -19.04
C ALA A 174 -0.28 62.95 -17.94
N GLU A 175 0.46 63.96 -17.48
CA GLU A 175 -0.01 65.03 -16.61
C GLU A 175 -0.04 66.30 -17.47
N VAL A 176 -1.22 66.74 -17.93
CA VAL A 176 -1.56 68.14 -18.24
C VAL A 176 -3.05 68.25 -18.61
N ALA A 177 -3.84 68.77 -17.69
CA ALA A 177 -5.04 69.55 -17.98
C ALA A 177 -5.36 70.36 -16.71
N ASP A 178 -4.60 71.45 -16.55
CA ASP A 178 -4.85 72.46 -15.53
C ASP A 178 -6.04 73.34 -15.98
N SER A 179 -7.01 73.42 -15.08
CA SER A 179 -8.24 74.18 -15.17
C SER A 179 -8.05 75.48 -14.40
N GLY A 180 -8.03 76.62 -15.10
CA GLY A 180 -7.85 77.91 -14.42
C GLY A 180 -8.13 79.12 -15.32
N GLY A 181 -9.40 79.31 -15.69
CA GLY A 181 -9.89 80.57 -16.26
C GLY A 181 -10.90 81.19 -15.30
N GLU A 182 -10.43 82.06 -14.41
CA GLU A 182 -11.27 82.90 -13.54
C GLU A 182 -11.65 84.24 -14.22
N PRO A 183 -12.64 84.98 -13.68
CA PRO A 183 -13.56 85.82 -14.43
C PRO A 183 -13.30 87.34 -14.29
N GLY A 184 -14.09 88.13 -15.02
CA GLY A 184 -14.30 89.57 -14.81
C GLY A 184 -13.93 90.40 -16.04
N ASP A 185 -14.60 91.48 -16.40
CA ASP A 185 -15.71 92.22 -15.80
C ASP A 185 -16.10 93.31 -16.83
N ARG A 186 -17.37 93.77 -16.80
CA ARG A 186 -17.89 95.04 -17.39
C ARG A 186 -17.81 95.22 -18.91
N ALA A 187 -18.65 95.97 -19.59
CA ALA A 187 -19.88 96.73 -19.38
C ALA A 187 -20.40 96.98 -20.82
N GLY A 188 -21.68 96.92 -21.13
CA GLY A 188 -22.60 98.02 -20.89
C GLY A 188 -22.98 98.67 -22.24
N GLU A 189 -24.29 98.84 -22.42
CA GLU A 189 -24.94 99.87 -23.27
C GLU A 189 -24.77 99.78 -24.79
N ALA A 190 -25.71 100.16 -25.65
CA ALA A 190 -27.10 100.57 -25.57
C ALA A 190 -27.56 100.77 -27.03
N GLY A 191 -28.88 100.78 -27.27
CA GLY A 191 -29.49 101.38 -28.47
C GLY A 191 -30.15 100.40 -29.41
#